data_AF-A0A660VKX1-F1
#
_entry.id   AF-A0A660VKX1-F1
#
_cell.length_a   1.000
_cell.length_b   1.000
_cell.length_c   1.000
_cell.angle_alpha   90.00
_cell.angle_beta   90.00
_cell.angle_gamma   90.00
#
_symmetry.space_group_name_H-M   'P 1'
#
loop_
_entity.id
_entity.type
_entity.pdbx_description
1 polymer ?
#
loop_
_entity_poly.entity_id
_entity_poly.type
_entity_poly.pdbx_seq_one_letter_code
_entity_poly.pdbx_strand_id
1 'polypeptide(L)'
;YQVAVLAARHRVPFYPVAPSTSFDLRCPDGGAIPIEQRDPDEVRRVWARLEITIPDVAVYNPAFDVTPAELVTAIVWEGGVLRPPLEEAISAALEGRR
;
A
#
# COMPACT_ATOMS: atom_id res chain seq x y z
N TYR A 1 -2.21 -0.74 -5.37
CA TYR A 1 -3.04 0.15 -6.21
C TYR A 1 -3.82 -0.61 -7.26
N GLN A 2 -3.16 -1.31 -8.21
CA GLN A 2 -3.85 -1.96 -9.35
C GLN A 2 -5.00 -2.88 -8.92
N VAL A 3 -4.78 -3.71 -7.90
CA VAL A 3 -5.80 -4.63 -7.35
C VAL A 3 -7.02 -3.86 -6.81
N ALA A 4 -6.80 -2.73 -6.13
CA ALA A 4 -7.88 -1.92 -5.57
C ALA A 4 -8.73 -1.25 -6.67
N VAL A 5 -8.09 -0.77 -7.74
CA VAL A 5 -8.80 -0.23 -8.92
C VAL A 5 -9.68 -1.29 -9.57
N LEU A 6 -9.15 -2.50 -9.77
CA LEU A 6 -9.91 -3.62 -10.33
C LEU A 6 -11.07 -4.02 -9.40
N ALA A 7 -10.82 -4.08 -8.10
CA ALA A 7 -11.85 -4.40 -7.10
C ALA A 7 -13.01 -3.40 -7.18
N ALA A 8 -12.72 -2.09 -7.17
CA ALA A 8 -13.73 -1.05 -7.32
C ALA A 8 -14.50 -1.18 -8.64
N ARG A 9 -13.80 -1.40 -9.76
CA ARG A 9 -14.41 -1.56 -11.10
C ARG A 9 -15.40 -2.73 -11.16
N HIS A 10 -15.13 -3.81 -10.42
CA HIS A 10 -15.93 -5.02 -10.37
C HIS A 10 -16.84 -5.11 -9.14
N ARG A 11 -16.92 -4.05 -8.32
CA ARG A 11 -17.73 -4.00 -7.09
C ARG A 11 -17.37 -5.10 -6.09
N VAL A 12 -16.09 -5.46 -6.03
CA VAL A 12 -15.54 -6.36 -5.02
C VAL A 12 -15.01 -5.52 -3.87
N PRO A 13 -15.37 -5.81 -2.61
CA PRO A 13 -14.89 -5.05 -1.48
C PRO A 13 -13.39 -5.30 -1.24
N PHE A 14 -12.64 -4.24 -0.96
CA PHE A 14 -11.19 -4.27 -0.77
C PHE A 14 -10.83 -3.90 0.67
N TYR A 15 -10.14 -4.81 1.37
CA TYR A 15 -9.82 -4.70 2.80
C TYR A 15 -8.31 -4.85 3.05
N PRO A 16 -7.57 -3.75 3.25
CA PRO A 16 -6.25 -3.79 3.86
C PRO A 16 -6.34 -4.29 5.31
N VAL A 17 -5.35 -5.09 5.71
CA VAL A 17 -5.20 -5.56 7.09
C VAL A 17 -3.86 -5.07 7.61
N ALA A 18 -3.87 -4.25 8.66
CA ALA A 18 -2.66 -3.67 9.21
C ALA A 18 -2.80 -3.44 10.73
N PRO A 19 -1.74 -3.68 11.52
CA PRO A 19 -1.75 -3.38 12.95
C PRO A 19 -1.66 -1.87 13.21
N SER A 20 -2.01 -1.45 14.43
CA SER A 20 -1.90 -0.03 14.85
C SER A 20 -0.52 0.60 14.61
N THR A 21 0.56 -0.19 14.68
CA THR A 21 1.94 0.28 14.45
C THR A 21 2.25 0.64 13.00
N SER A 22 1.39 0.26 12.06
CA SER A 22 1.55 0.58 10.63
C SER A 22 0.93 1.92 10.23
N PHE A 23 0.19 2.57 11.12
CA PHE A 23 -0.41 3.88 10.85
C PHE A 23 0.57 5.00 11.23
N ASP A 24 0.95 5.85 10.27
CA ASP A 24 1.70 7.08 10.54
C ASP A 24 0.78 8.29 10.56
N LEU A 25 0.36 8.70 11.76
CA LEU A 25 -0.52 9.85 11.98
C LEU A 25 0.14 11.21 11.69
N ARG A 26 1.44 11.24 11.38
CA ARG A 26 2.15 12.47 11.00
C ARG A 26 2.22 12.64 9.48
N CYS A 27 1.90 11.59 8.72
CA CYS A 27 1.88 11.63 7.27
C CYS A 27 0.61 12.38 6.81
N PRO A 28 0.71 13.52 6.12
CA PRO A 28 -0.46 14.34 5.78
C PRO A 28 -1.36 13.67 4.75
N ASP A 29 -0.79 12.96 3.77
CA ASP A 29 -1.51 12.24 2.73
C ASP A 29 -0.62 11.19 2.05
N GLY A 30 -1.21 10.42 1.14
CA GLY A 30 -0.50 9.39 0.38
C GLY A 30 0.60 9.92 -0.55
N GLY A 31 0.58 11.20 -0.92
CA GLY A 31 1.60 11.84 -1.75
C GLY A 31 2.90 12.12 -0.99
N ALA A 32 2.84 12.20 0.34
CA ALA A 32 4.02 12.37 1.19
C ALA A 32 4.75 11.05 1.50
N ILE A 33 4.19 9.89 1.14
CA ILE A 33 4.82 8.58 1.38
C ILE A 33 5.98 8.38 0.39
N PRO A 34 7.24 8.29 0.84
CA PRO A 34 8.37 8.04 -0.06
C PRO A 34 8.29 6.62 -0.64
N ILE A 35 8.44 6.51 -1.96
CA ILE A 35 8.43 5.22 -2.65
C ILE A 35 9.86 4.76 -2.89
N GLU A 36 10.22 3.64 -2.26
CA GLU A 36 11.52 2.98 -2.43
C GLU A 36 11.70 2.53 -3.89
N GLN A 37 12.81 2.94 -4.50
CA GLN A 37 13.29 2.39 -5.77
C GLN A 37 14.32 1.30 -5.46
N ARG A 38 14.03 0.07 -5.87
CA ARG A 38 14.89 -1.09 -5.60
C ARG A 38 15.84 -1.35 -6.75
N ASP A 39 16.78 -2.26 -6.51
CA ASP A 39 17.78 -2.65 -7.50
C ASP A 39 17.10 -3.08 -8.82
N PRO A 40 17.44 -2.47 -9.97
CA PRO A 40 16.99 -2.89 -11.29
C PRO A 40 17.14 -4.39 -11.57
N ASP A 41 18.14 -5.04 -10.98
CA ASP A 41 18.42 -6.45 -11.22
C ASP A 41 17.35 -7.39 -10.64
N GLU A 42 16.50 -6.93 -9.71
CA GLU A 42 15.31 -7.68 -9.26
C GLU A 42 14.28 -7.89 -10.37
N VAL A 43 14.27 -7.03 -11.39
CA VAL A 43 13.43 -7.16 -12.58
C VAL A 43 14.18 -7.86 -13.72
N ARG A 44 15.49 -7.61 -13.85
CA ARG A 44 16.29 -8.20 -14.95
C ARG A 44 16.58 -9.68 -14.73
N ARG A 45 16.69 -10.11 -13.47
CA ARG A 45 17.10 -11.47 -13.07
C ARG A 45 16.05 -12.16 -12.22
N VAL A 46 15.91 -13.47 -12.42
CA VAL A 46 15.16 -14.35 -11.53
C VAL A 46 16.13 -15.16 -10.65
N TRP A 47 15.80 -15.31 -9.37
CA TRP A 47 16.63 -15.97 -8.35
C TRP A 47 18.07 -15.44 -8.28
N ALA A 48 18.25 -14.14 -8.57
CA ALA A 48 19.55 -13.47 -8.64
C ALA A 48 20.57 -14.13 -9.60
N ARG A 49 20.10 -14.94 -10.56
CA ARG A 49 21.01 -15.74 -11.42
C ARG A 49 20.58 -15.80 -12.88
N LEU A 50 19.29 -15.99 -13.16
CA LEU A 50 18.81 -16.16 -14.52
C LEU A 50 18.46 -14.80 -15.12
N GLU A 51 19.27 -14.32 -16.06
CA GLU A 51 18.95 -13.15 -16.88
C GLU A 51 17.73 -13.45 -17.76
N ILE A 52 16.67 -12.65 -17.61
CA ILE A 52 15.41 -12.79 -18.38
C ILE A 52 15.13 -11.58 -19.27
N THR A 53 16.04 -10.61 -19.29
CA THR A 53 15.94 -9.38 -20.08
C THR A 53 17.19 -9.16 -20.93
N ILE A 54 17.17 -8.12 -21.76
CA ILE A 54 18.38 -7.66 -22.47
C ILE A 54 19.35 -7.08 -21.43
N PRO A 55 20.66 -7.41 -21.50
CA PRO A 55 21.66 -6.87 -20.58
C PRO A 55 21.59 -5.34 -20.47
N ASP A 56 21.73 -4.83 -19.24
CA ASP A 56 21.76 -3.40 -18.89
C ASP A 56 20.52 -2.57 -19.29
N VAL A 57 19.41 -3.20 -19.71
CA VAL A 57 18.18 -2.49 -20.05
C VAL A 57 17.71 -1.63 -18.88
N ALA A 58 17.31 -0.38 -19.14
CA ALA A 58 16.80 0.50 -18.09
C ALA A 58 15.50 -0.06 -17.48
N VAL A 59 15.39 0.01 -16.16
CA VAL A 59 14.25 -0.53 -15.40
C VAL A 59 13.68 0.56 -14.49
N TYR A 60 12.36 0.56 -14.37
CA TYR A 60 11.64 1.27 -13.31
C TYR A 60 11.15 0.23 -12.28
N ASN A 61 11.68 0.27 -11.05
CA ASN A 61 11.42 -0.75 -10.02
C ASN A 61 10.96 -0.12 -8.68
N PRO A 62 9.77 0.49 -8.62
CA PRO A 62 9.18 0.91 -7.36
C PRO A 62 8.76 -0.31 -6.53
N ALA A 63 9.19 -0.38 -5.27
CA ALA A 63 8.84 -1.48 -4.36
C ALA A 63 7.38 -1.46 -3.90
N PHE A 64 6.79 -0.28 -3.87
CA PHE A 64 5.46 -0.02 -3.32
C PHE A 64 4.68 0.91 -4.23
N ASP A 65 3.36 0.88 -4.06
CA ASP A 65 2.43 1.84 -4.63
C ASP A 65 1.53 2.43 -3.52
N VAL A 66 0.81 3.50 -3.83
CA VAL A 66 -0.15 4.12 -2.91
C VAL A 66 -1.56 3.85 -3.42
N THR A 67 -2.43 3.36 -2.53
CA THR A 67 -3.84 3.15 -2.83
C THR A 67 -4.66 4.28 -2.19
N PRO A 68 -5.35 5.10 -2.99
CA PRO A 68 -6.23 6.15 -2.46
C PRO A 68 -7.34 5.58 -1.56
N ALA A 69 -7.70 6.33 -0.51
CA ALA A 69 -8.63 5.89 0.53
C ALA A 69 -10.03 5.59 -0.01
N GLU A 70 -10.46 6.27 -1.08
CA GLU A 70 -11.76 6.05 -1.73
C GLU A 70 -11.90 4.67 -2.39
N LEU A 71 -10.79 3.96 -2.64
CA LEU A 71 -10.80 2.60 -3.16
C LEU A 71 -10.85 1.54 -2.04
N VAL A 72 -10.74 1.94 -0.78
CA VAL A 72 -10.72 1.05 0.38
C VAL A 72 -12.12 0.94 1.00
N THR A 73 -12.62 -0.29 1.16
CA THR A 73 -13.94 -0.52 1.77
C THR A 73 -13.92 -0.34 3.29
N ALA A 74 -12.91 -0.90 3.94
CA ALA A 74 -12.62 -0.75 5.37
C ALA A 74 -11.20 -1.24 5.66
N ILE A 75 -10.62 -0.88 6.80
CA ILE A 75 -9.33 -1.39 7.27
C ILE A 75 -9.56 -2.32 8.47
N VAL A 76 -8.97 -3.50 8.43
CA VAL A 76 -9.00 -4.46 9.54
C VAL A 76 -7.73 -4.32 10.37
N TRP A 77 -7.87 -4.23 11.68
CA TRP A 77 -6.76 -4.10 12.62
C TRP A 77 -7.07 -4.89 13.91
N GLU A 78 -6.15 -4.91 14.88
CA GLU A 78 -6.32 -5.70 16.10
C GLU A 78 -7.51 -5.26 16.99
N GLY A 79 -7.99 -4.02 16.81
CA GLY A 79 -9.16 -3.47 17.52
C GLY A 79 -10.49 -3.63 16.77
N GLY A 80 -10.52 -4.31 15.62
CA GLY A 80 -11.74 -4.55 14.84
C GLY A 80 -11.66 -4.02 13.41
N VAL A 81 -12.72 -3.35 12.95
CA VAL A 81 -12.86 -2.89 11.55
C VAL A 81 -13.17 -1.39 11.50
N LEU A 82 -12.26 -0.62 10.89
CA LEU A 82 -12.39 0.82 10.66
C LEU A 82 -13.08 1.07 9.31
N ARG A 83 -14.20 1.78 9.32
CA ARG A 83 -15.00 2.07 8.11
C ARG A 83 -14.90 3.56 7.75
N PRO A 84 -15.12 3.93 6.48
CA PRO A 84 -15.17 5.32 6.06
C PRO A 84 -16.15 6.18 6.89
N PRO A 85 -15.83 7.46 7.12
CA PRO A 85 -14.64 8.16 6.64
C PRO A 85 -13.39 7.74 7.44
N LEU A 86 -12.32 7.35 6.72
CA LEU A 86 -11.23 6.54 7.29
C LEU A 86 -10.30 7.38 8.19
N GLU A 87 -10.12 8.66 7.89
CA GLU A 87 -9.25 9.55 8.67
C GLU A 87 -9.76 9.68 10.11
N GLU A 88 -11.05 9.97 10.27
CA GLU A 88 -11.72 10.11 11.55
C GLU A 88 -11.80 8.78 12.30
N ALA A 89 -12.08 7.69 11.58
CA ALA A 89 -12.10 6.35 12.17
C ALA A 89 -10.72 5.94 12.71
N ILE A 90 -9.64 6.26 11.99
CA ILE A 90 -8.26 5.98 12.42
C ILE A 90 -7.87 6.87 13.60
N SER A 91 -8.11 8.19 13.53
CA SER A 91 -7.80 9.14 14.62
C SER A 91 -8.49 8.73 15.92
N ALA A 92 -9.81 8.50 15.89
CA ALA A 92 -10.56 8.09 17.07
C ALA A 92 -10.09 6.75 17.65
N ALA A 93 -9.72 5.80 16.80
CA ALA A 93 -9.26 4.48 17.21
C ALA A 93 -7.88 4.50 17.89
N LEU A 94 -6.99 5.40 17.46
CA LEU A 94 -5.60 5.48 17.95
C LEU A 94 -5.40 6.49 19.08
N GLU A 95 -6.25 7.51 19.20
CA GLU A 95 -6.22 8.46 20.33
C GLU A 95 -6.54 7.80 21.67
N GLY A 96 -7.46 6.84 21.70
CA GLY A 96 -7.81 6.08 22.92
C GLY A 96 -6.72 5.13 23.45
N ARG A 97 -5.55 5.07 22.80
CA ARG A 97 -4.41 4.22 23.15
C ARG A 97 -3.17 4.98 23.63
N ARG A 98 -3.21 6.31 23.71
CA ARG A 98 -2.13 7.14 24.28
C ARG A 98 -2.21 7.26 25.80
#